data_AF-A0A956INW1-F1
#
_entry.id   AF-A0A956INW1-F1
#
_cell.length_a   1.000
_cell.length_b   1.000
_cell.length_c   1.000
_cell.angle_alpha   90.00
_cell.angle_beta   90.00
_cell.angle_gamma   90.00
#
_symmetry.space_group_name_H-M   'P 1'
#
loop_
_entity.id
_entity.type
_entity.pdbx_description
1 polymer ?
#
loop_
_entity_poly.entity_id
_entity_poly.type
_entity_poly.pdbx_seq_one_letter_code
_entity_poly.pdbx_strand_id
1 'polypeptide(L)' 'MVEIQDAERLLGVVDVSGVRRTVNLACVVDDRPVSECVGEWVLIHVGFAMSRIDASEAARTLELLAEVQDIERDVP' A
#
# COMPACT_ATOMS: atom_id res chain seq x y z
N MET A 1 -5.74 -0.07 -0.02
CA MET A 1 -6.16 0.90 -1.06
C MET A 1 -5.82 2.32 -0.60
N VAL A 2 -5.46 3.21 -1.53
CA VAL A 2 -5.07 4.60 -1.22
C VAL A 2 -6.29 5.53 -1.18
N GLU A 3 -6.32 6.37 -0.14
CA GLU A 3 -7.17 7.56 -0.01
C GLU A 3 -6.25 8.80 0.06
N ILE A 4 -6.62 9.92 -0.56
CA ILE A 4 -5.78 11.14 -0.52
C ILE A 4 -6.10 11.96 0.74
N GLN A 5 -5.06 12.27 1.51
CA GLN A 5 -5.14 13.07 2.73
C GLN A 5 -4.73 14.53 2.48
N ASP A 6 -3.63 14.73 1.76
CA ASP A 6 -3.09 16.05 1.43
C ASP A 6 -2.41 15.96 0.06
N ALA A 7 -3.06 16.52 -0.95
CA ALA A 7 -2.56 16.45 -2.33
C ALA A 7 -1.32 17.33 -2.55
N GLU A 8 -1.21 18.47 -1.87
CA GLU A 8 -0.07 19.38 -2.01
C GLU A 8 1.21 18.77 -1.42
N ARG A 9 1.05 18.02 -0.32
CA ARG A 9 2.16 17.32 0.35
C ARG A 9 2.35 15.89 -0.12
N LEU A 10 1.57 15.43 -1.11
CA LEU A 10 1.59 14.07 -1.64
C LEU A 10 1.40 13.01 -0.54
N LEU A 11 0.48 13.25 0.39
CA LEU A 11 0.16 12.33 1.48
C LEU A 11 -1.15 11.59 1.19
N GLY A 12 -1.11 10.27 1.35
CA GLY A 12 -2.29 9.40 1.31
C GLY A 12 -2.42 8.58 2.58
N VAL A 13 -3.65 8.11 2.86
CA VAL A 13 -3.93 7.07 3.86
C VAL A 13 -4.09 5.75 3.16
N VAL A 14 -3.48 4.72 3.71
CA VAL A 14 -3.57 3.34 3.26
C VAL A 14 -3.97 2.43 4.42
N ASP A 15 -4.76 1.41 4.10
CA ASP A 15 -5.05 0.32 5.02
C ASP A 15 -4.03 -0.82 4.81
N VAL A 16 -3.36 -1.20 5.89
CA VAL A 16 -2.46 -2.36 5.95
C VAL A 16 -2.97 -3.29 7.04
N SER A 17 -3.65 -4.37 6.64
CA SER A 17 -4.21 -5.39 7.55
C SER A 17 -5.09 -4.80 8.66
N GLY A 18 -5.93 -3.82 8.32
CA GLY A 18 -6.85 -3.12 9.23
C GLY A 18 -6.23 -1.93 9.96
N VAL A 19 -4.94 -1.65 9.74
CA VAL A 19 -4.25 -0.49 10.32
C VAL A 19 -4.13 0.61 9.28
N ARG A 20 -4.77 1.74 9.54
CA ARG A 20 -4.64 2.95 8.72
C ARG A 20 -3.30 3.64 8.98
N ARG A 21 -2.55 3.91 7.91
CA ARG A 21 -1.25 4.59 7.97
C ARG A 21 -1.20 5.72 6.96
N THR A 22 -0.62 6.86 7.34
CA THR A 22 -0.27 7.92 6.40
C THR A 22 1.04 7.54 5.70
N VAL A 23 1.05 7.66 4.37
CA VAL A 23 2.21 7.37 3.52
C VAL A 23 2.44 8.52 2.55
N ASN A 24 3.72 8.77 2.25
CA ASN A 24 4.12 9.70 1.21
C ASN A 24 4.08 9.00 -0.16
N LEU A 25 3.43 9.65 -1.13
CA LEU A 25 3.18 9.13 -2.47
C LEU A 25 4.18 9.67 -3.51
N ALA A 26 5.15 10.50 -3.13
CA ALA A 26 6.04 11.19 -4.08
C ALA A 26 6.76 10.25 -5.06
N CYS A 27 7.02 9.00 -4.67
CA CYS A 27 7.70 8.02 -5.54
C CYS A 27 6.79 7.32 -6.56
N VAL A 28 5.46 7.52 -6.49
CA VAL A 28 4.49 6.84 -7.38
C VAL A 28 3.60 7.81 -8.16
N VAL A 29 3.77 9.11 -7.94
CA VAL A 29 2.93 10.16 -8.53
C VAL A 29 3.50 10.65 -9.87
N ASP A 30 4.81 10.50 -10.14
CA ASP A 30 5.46 10.86 -11.42
C ASP A 30 4.90 12.16 -12.05
N ASP A 31 4.60 12.14 -13.36
CA ASP A 31 3.92 13.23 -14.09
C ASP A 31 2.39 13.19 -13.95
N ARG A 32 1.85 12.23 -13.19
CA ARG A 32 0.41 12.02 -13.02
C ARG A 32 -0.10 12.77 -11.79
N PRO A 33 -1.33 13.26 -11.79
CA PRO A 33 -1.92 13.85 -10.60
C PRO A 33 -2.08 12.78 -9.51
N VAL A 34 -1.80 13.17 -8.26
CA VAL A 34 -1.93 12.30 -7.07
C VAL A 34 -3.34 11.71 -6.92
N SER A 35 -4.36 12.38 -7.48
CA SER A 35 -5.74 11.89 -7.51
C SER A 35 -5.90 10.56 -8.25
N GLU A 36 -5.01 10.23 -9.19
CA GLU A 36 -5.01 8.92 -9.85
C GLU A 36 -4.57 7.77 -8.95
N CYS A 37 -3.93 8.07 -7.82
CA CYS A 37 -3.61 7.03 -6.84
C CYS A 37 -4.84 6.61 -6.04
N VAL A 38 -5.94 7.39 -6.04
CA VAL A 38 -7.17 7.02 -5.31
C VAL A 38 -7.67 5.67 -5.81
N GLY A 39 -7.91 4.75 -4.88
CA GLY A 39 -8.44 3.44 -5.26
C GLY A 39 -7.37 2.41 -5.60
N GLU A 40 -6.11 2.79 -5.66
CA GLU A 40 -5.03 1.89 -6.05
C GLU A 40 -4.35 1.19 -4.89
N TRP A 41 -3.59 0.16 -5.23
CA TRP A 41 -2.74 -0.56 -4.31
C TRP A 41 -1.30 -0.10 -4.48
N VAL A 42 -0.59 -0.01 -3.36
CA VAL A 42 0.80 0.42 -3.34
C VAL A 42 1.62 -0.46 -2.40
N LEU A 43 2.87 -0.70 -2.78
CA LEU A 43 3.87 -1.28 -1.90
C LEU A 43 4.46 -0.19 -1.02
N ILE A 44 4.53 -0.42 0.29
CA ILE A 44 4.94 0.59 1.26
C ILE A 44 6.27 0.19 1.89
N HIS A 45 7.21 1.11 1.96
CA HIS A 45 8.47 0.94 2.68
C HIS A 45 8.77 2.20 3.50
N VAL A 46 8.90 2.02 4.83
CA VAL A 46 9.30 3.07 5.78
C VAL A 46 8.49 4.38 5.62
N GLY A 47 7.19 4.26 5.36
CA GLY A 47 6.28 5.41 5.21
C GLY A 47 6.18 5.99 3.80
N PHE A 48 6.84 5.40 2.80
CA PHE A 48 6.73 5.78 1.40
C PHE A 48 6.04 4.70 0.59
N ALA A 49 5.16 5.08 -0.33
CA ALA A 49 4.72 4.21 -1.41
C ALA A 49 5.86 4.10 -2.43
N MET A 50 6.38 2.89 -2.66
CA MET A 50 7.48 2.66 -3.61
C MET A 50 6.99 2.38 -5.02
N SER A 51 5.90 1.62 -5.15
CA SER A 51 5.34 1.19 -6.43
C SER A 51 3.83 1.07 -6.35
N ARG A 52 3.14 1.38 -7.44
CA ARG A 52 1.72 1.04 -7.67
C ARG A 52 1.64 -0.41 -8.15
N ILE A 53 0.66 -1.14 -7.64
CA ILE A 53 0.35 -2.51 -8.06
C ILE A 53 -1.15 -2.61 -8.33
N ASP A 54 -1.54 -3.56 -9.15
CA ASP A 54 -2.96 -3.83 -9.37
C ASP A 54 -3.56 -4.68 -8.23
N ALA A 55 -4.88 -4.80 -8.21
CA ALA A 55 -5.58 -5.54 -7.18
C ALA A 55 -5.28 -7.05 -7.19
N SER A 56 -4.96 -7.63 -8.35
CA SER A 56 -4.64 -9.05 -8.48
C SER A 56 -3.26 -9.37 -7.90
N GLU A 57 -2.28 -8.49 -8.15
CA GLU A 57 -0.95 -8.58 -7.55
C GLU A 57 -1.03 -8.39 -6.04
N ALA A 58 -1.79 -7.38 -5.57
CA ALA A 58 -2.02 -7.15 -4.15
C ALA A 58 -2.64 -8.37 -3.45
N ALA A 59 -3.67 -8.97 -4.05
CA ALA A 59 -4.32 -10.18 -3.52
C ALA A 59 -3.32 -11.33 -3.37
N ARG A 60 -2.51 -11.60 -4.41
CA ARG A 60 -1.49 -12.64 -4.38
C ARG A 60 -0.43 -12.40 -3.30
N THR A 61 0.03 -11.16 -3.13
CA THR A 61 0.96 -10.82 -2.04
C THR A 61 0.34 -11.05 -0.67
N LEU A 62 -0.92 -10.67 -0.48
CA LEU A 62 -1.63 -10.89 0.78
C LEU A 62 -1.84 -12.37 1.09
N GLU A 63 -2.16 -13.20 0.08
CA GLU A 63 -2.25 -14.65 0.21
C GLU A 63 -0.93 -15.26 0.66
N LEU A 64 0.18 -14.91 0.01
CA LEU A 64 1.53 -15.38 0.39
C LEU A 64 1.91 -14.95 1.81
N LEU A 65 1.56 -13.73 2.22
CA LEU A 65 1.80 -13.26 3.59
C LEU A 65 0.98 -14.06 4.61
N ALA A 66 -0.27 -14.40 4.29
CA ALA A 66 -1.10 -15.23 5.15
C ALA A 66 -0.52 -16.66 5.30
N GLU A 67 -0.06 -17.27 4.21
CA GLU A 67 0.60 -18.58 4.24
C GLU A 67 1.84 -18.58 5.15
N VAL A 68 2.69 -17.55 5.05
CA VAL A 68 3.88 -17.41 5.91
C VAL A 68 3.48 -17.26 7.38
N GLN A 69 2.46 -16.46 7.68
CA GLN A 69 1.98 -16.28 9.07
C GLN A 69 1.42 -17.57 9.67
N ASP A 70 0.77 -18.41 8.87
CA ASP A 70 0.27 -19.70 9.32
C ASP A 70 1.43 -20.67 9.61
N ILE A 71 2.46 -20.69 8.76
CA ILE A 71 3.68 -21.49 9.00
C ILE A 71 4.37 -21.05 10.29
N GLU A 72 4.54 -19.75 10.54
CA GLU A 72 5.19 -19.23 11.75
C GLU A 72 4.42 -19.59 13.03
N ARG A 73 3.09 -19.77 12.95
CA ARG A 73 2.24 -20.08 14.10
C ARG A 73 2.31 -21.55 14.52
N ASP A 74 2.62 -22.44 13.58
CA ASP A 74 2.73 -23.89 13.80
C ASP A 74 4.17 -24.34 14.11
N VAL A 75 5.10 -23.40 14.33
CA VAL A 75 6.45 -23.71 14.86
C VAL A 75 6.37 -23.87 16.40
N PRO A 76 6.67 -25.06 16.96
CA PRO A 76 6.63 -25.31 18.40
C PRO A 76 7.76 -24.65 19.20
#